data_AF-A0A535F363-F1
#
_entry.id   AF-A0A535F363-F1
#
_cell.length_a   1.000
_cell.length_b   1.000
_cell.length_c   1.000
_cell.angle_alpha   90.00
_cell.angle_beta   90.00
_cell.angle_gamma   90.00
#
_symmetry.space_group_name_H-M   'P 1'
#
loop_
_entity.id
_entity.type
_entity.pdbx_description
1 polymer ?
#
loop_
_entity_poly.entity_id
_entity_poly.type
_entity_poly.pdbx_seq_one_letter_code
_entity_poly.pdbx_strand_id
1 'polypeptide(L)'
;MTAKINFTADEWKVLADAPLVVGGAIAAASPGDIVGAVKEGIAIINAMMSAAQRHPNSQLIREVVPKGVSREQIDLWVKFVRTMMQQSEPARLRAVCVETCQKVAMILHSKADPQEADEFKRWLLEIGEGVANAANEARNVGVNVSPQEAELLSTIASALGVTHIPSPPSAQSYHYP
;
A
#
# COMPACT_ATOMS: atom_id res chain seq x y z
N MET A 1 1.61 8.97 21.79
CA MET A 1 0.67 7.87 21.51
C MET A 1 -0.57 8.47 20.87
N THR A 2 -0.81 8.05 19.63
CA THR A 2 -1.89 8.50 18.76
C THR A 2 -2.97 7.43 18.81
N ALA A 3 -4.13 7.79 19.36
CA ALA A 3 -5.26 6.88 19.45
C ALA A 3 -6.31 7.24 18.39
N LYS A 4 -7.15 6.27 18.01
CA LYS A 4 -8.24 6.48 17.07
C LYS A 4 -9.15 7.66 17.43
N ILE A 5 -9.33 7.93 18.73
CA ILE A 5 -10.16 9.05 19.25
C ILE A 5 -9.62 10.44 18.88
N ASN A 6 -8.36 10.54 18.44
CA ASN A 6 -7.76 11.79 17.98
C ASN A 6 -8.26 12.20 16.58
N PHE A 7 -8.99 11.33 15.87
CA PHE A 7 -9.47 11.56 14.51
C PHE A 7 -10.99 11.65 14.45
N THR A 8 -11.50 12.44 13.51
CA THR A 8 -12.92 12.36 13.13
C THR A 8 -13.19 11.02 12.44
N ALA A 9 -14.47 10.65 12.31
CA ALA A 9 -14.85 9.42 11.62
C ALA A 9 -14.36 9.40 10.16
N ASP A 10 -14.42 10.54 9.46
CA ASP A 10 -13.98 10.66 8.07
C ASP A 10 -12.45 10.59 7.94
N GLU A 11 -11.72 11.24 8.85
CA GLU A 11 -10.25 11.17 8.89
C GLU A 11 -9.78 9.75 9.18
N TRP A 12 -10.41 9.09 10.16
CA TRP A 12 -10.12 7.70 10.48
C TRP A 12 -10.38 6.79 9.29
N LYS A 13 -11.47 7.02 8.56
CA LYS A 13 -11.79 6.25 7.35
C LYS A 13 -10.70 6.40 6.29
N VAL A 14 -10.18 7.61 6.07
CA VAL A 14 -9.05 7.84 5.15
C VAL A 14 -7.83 7.04 5.59
N LEU A 15 -7.46 7.08 6.88
CA LEU A 15 -6.33 6.33 7.41
C LEU A 15 -6.52 4.81 7.28
N ALA A 16 -7.72 4.30 7.61
CA ALA A 16 -8.02 2.88 7.60
C ALA A 16 -8.11 2.30 6.17
N ASP A 17 -8.59 3.08 5.20
CA ASP A 17 -8.74 2.63 3.81
C ASP A 17 -7.43 2.80 3.00
N ALA A 18 -6.56 3.74 3.38
CA ALA A 18 -5.33 4.05 2.65
C ALA A 18 -4.43 2.84 2.32
N PRO A 19 -4.18 1.88 3.24
CA PRO A 19 -3.39 0.67 2.95
C PRO A 19 -3.93 -0.13 1.75
N LEU A 20 -5.26 -0.30 1.69
CA LEU A 20 -5.93 -1.05 0.63
C LEU A 20 -5.93 -0.27 -0.68
N VAL A 21 -6.12 1.06 -0.62
CA VAL A 21 -6.06 1.95 -1.78
C VAL A 21 -4.67 1.94 -2.42
N VAL A 22 -3.60 2.02 -1.60
CA VAL A 22 -2.22 1.96 -2.09
C VAL A 22 -1.93 0.62 -2.74
N GLY A 23 -2.25 -0.49 -2.08
CA GLY A 23 -2.04 -1.83 -2.63
C GLY A 23 -2.83 -2.05 -3.93
N GLY A 24 -4.10 -1.62 -3.97
CA GLY A 24 -4.94 -1.73 -5.15
C GLY A 24 -4.43 -0.92 -6.34
N ALA A 25 -3.96 0.32 -6.11
CA ALA A 25 -3.42 1.15 -7.17
C ALA A 25 -2.11 0.61 -7.76
N ILE A 26 -1.23 0.03 -6.93
CA ILE A 26 -0.01 -0.63 -7.40
C ILE A 26 -0.35 -1.89 -8.19
N ALA A 27 -1.24 -2.74 -7.69
CA ALA A 27 -1.68 -3.94 -8.41
C ALA A 27 -2.29 -3.61 -9.78
N ALA A 28 -3.04 -2.50 -9.87
CA ALA A 28 -3.63 -2.04 -11.13
C ALA A 28 -2.61 -1.40 -12.10
N ALA A 29 -1.40 -1.03 -11.63
CA ALA A 29 -0.37 -0.42 -12.45
C ALA A 29 0.50 -1.44 -13.21
N SER A 30 0.48 -2.71 -12.82
CA SER A 30 1.31 -3.76 -13.42
C SER A 30 0.80 -4.18 -14.80
N PRO A 31 1.63 -4.12 -15.87
CA PRO A 31 1.25 -4.60 -17.19
C PRO A 31 1.35 -6.13 -17.30
N GLY A 32 0.20 -6.80 -17.38
CA GLY A 32 0.06 -8.21 -17.79
C GLY A 32 -0.57 -9.11 -16.73
N ASP A 33 -1.69 -9.72 -17.13
CA ASP A 33 -2.40 -10.83 -16.48
C ASP A 33 -2.63 -10.70 -14.97
N ILE A 34 -3.56 -9.78 -14.67
CA ILE A 34 -4.41 -9.72 -13.48
C ILE A 34 -4.98 -11.13 -13.23
N VAL A 35 -4.32 -11.95 -12.41
CA VAL A 35 -4.81 -13.27 -12.01
C VAL A 35 -5.96 -13.09 -11.01
N GLY A 36 -7.09 -12.55 -11.47
CA GLY A 36 -8.33 -12.39 -10.73
C GLY A 36 -8.23 -11.47 -9.50
N ALA A 37 -9.10 -10.45 -9.48
CA ALA A 37 -9.24 -9.46 -8.40
C ALA A 37 -9.31 -10.04 -6.96
N VAL A 38 -9.65 -11.32 -6.81
CA VAL A 38 -9.67 -12.02 -5.51
C VAL A 38 -8.28 -12.39 -5.00
N LYS A 39 -7.40 -12.91 -5.86
CA LYS A 39 -6.04 -13.25 -5.46
C LYS A 39 -5.24 -11.99 -5.17
N GLU A 40 -5.49 -10.93 -5.94
CA GLU A 40 -4.91 -9.61 -5.73
C GLU A 40 -5.33 -9.02 -4.38
N GLY A 41 -6.62 -9.10 -4.02
CA GLY A 41 -7.08 -8.66 -2.69
C GLY A 41 -6.38 -9.36 -1.54
N ILE A 42 -6.14 -10.67 -1.63
CA ILE A 42 -5.42 -11.43 -0.61
C ILE A 42 -3.93 -11.04 -0.58
N ALA A 43 -3.29 -10.86 -1.73
CA ALA A 43 -1.89 -10.42 -1.80
C ALA A 43 -1.71 -9.03 -1.16
N ILE A 44 -2.63 -8.10 -1.41
CA ILE A 44 -2.66 -6.77 -0.79
C ILE A 44 -2.80 -6.87 0.73
N ILE A 45 -3.71 -7.70 1.23
CA ILE A 45 -3.90 -7.89 2.68
C ILE A 45 -2.66 -8.54 3.31
N ASN A 46 -2.04 -9.51 2.65
CA ASN A 46 -0.80 -10.13 3.12
C ASN A 46 0.36 -9.13 3.16
N ALA A 47 0.51 -8.28 2.14
CA ALA A 47 1.50 -7.20 2.12
C ALA A 47 1.24 -6.21 3.26
N MET A 48 -0.02 -5.81 3.47
CA MET A 48 -0.46 -4.95 4.58
C MET A 48 -0.10 -5.52 5.95
N MET A 49 -0.45 -6.78 6.21
CA MET A 49 -0.15 -7.43 7.49
C MET A 49 1.35 -7.66 7.69
N SER A 50 2.08 -8.04 6.64
CA SER A 50 3.52 -8.29 6.72
C SER A 50 4.30 -7.00 6.93
N ALA A 51 3.92 -5.91 6.25
CA ALA A 51 4.51 -4.60 6.48
C ALA A 51 4.21 -4.09 7.90
N ALA A 52 3.02 -4.36 8.46
CA ALA A 52 2.68 -3.94 9.82
C ALA A 52 3.61 -4.58 10.88
N GLN A 53 4.14 -5.78 10.62
CA GLN A 53 5.08 -6.45 11.53
C GLN A 53 6.43 -5.70 11.67
N ARG A 54 6.79 -4.85 10.70
CA ARG A 54 8.00 -4.02 10.76
C ARG A 54 7.86 -2.79 11.67
N HIS A 55 6.63 -2.46 12.08
CA HIS A 55 6.31 -1.33 12.95
C HIS A 55 5.61 -1.78 14.24
N PRO A 56 6.21 -2.69 15.03
CA PRO A 56 5.53 -3.33 16.17
C PRO A 56 5.14 -2.33 17.28
N ASN A 57 5.82 -1.17 17.33
CA ASN A 57 5.62 -0.13 18.36
C ASN A 57 4.60 0.94 17.94
N SER A 58 4.18 0.99 16.67
CA SER A 58 3.20 1.94 16.20
C SER A 58 1.81 1.56 16.73
N GLN A 59 1.23 2.38 17.61
CA GLN A 59 -0.15 2.18 18.05
C GLN A 59 -1.10 2.47 16.89
N LEU A 60 -0.82 3.51 16.11
CA LEU A 60 -1.66 3.90 14.98
C LEU A 60 -1.83 2.78 13.95
N ILE A 61 -0.74 2.10 13.55
CA ILE A 61 -0.82 0.95 12.63
C ILE A 61 -1.60 -0.20 13.26
N ARG A 62 -1.44 -0.44 14.57
CA ARG A 62 -2.16 -1.49 15.30
C ARG A 62 -3.66 -1.23 15.41
N GLU A 63 -4.08 0.03 15.46
CA GLU A 63 -5.49 0.43 15.44
C GLU A 63 -6.13 0.17 14.06
N VAL A 64 -5.36 0.22 12.98
CA VAL A 64 -5.82 -0.15 11.63
C VAL A 64 -5.79 -1.66 11.41
N VAL A 65 -4.71 -2.33 11.79
CA VAL A 65 -4.51 -3.78 11.65
C VAL A 65 -4.22 -4.39 13.03
N PRO A 66 -5.27 -4.73 13.80
CA PRO A 66 -5.08 -5.33 15.11
C PRO A 66 -4.51 -6.75 15.00
N LYS A 67 -3.82 -7.19 16.06
CA LYS A 67 -3.38 -8.59 16.15
C LYS A 67 -4.61 -9.51 16.15
N GLY A 68 -4.57 -10.57 15.34
CA GLY A 68 -5.67 -11.54 15.27
C GLY A 68 -6.89 -11.02 14.51
N VAL A 69 -6.69 -10.30 13.40
CA VAL A 69 -7.77 -9.89 12.48
C VAL A 69 -8.69 -11.07 12.19
N SER A 70 -10.00 -10.87 12.35
CA SER A 70 -10.99 -11.93 12.11
C SER A 70 -11.12 -12.25 10.62
N ARG A 71 -11.60 -13.45 10.31
CA ARG A 71 -11.86 -13.87 8.93
C ARG A 71 -12.88 -12.96 8.24
N GLU A 72 -13.90 -12.53 8.97
CA GLU A 72 -14.93 -11.62 8.46
C GLU A 72 -14.33 -10.26 8.07
N GLN A 73 -13.39 -9.75 8.87
CA GLN A 73 -12.71 -8.49 8.56
C GLN A 73 -11.81 -8.62 7.33
N ILE A 74 -11.09 -9.75 7.19
CA ILE A 74 -10.32 -10.07 5.98
C ILE A 74 -11.25 -10.11 4.76
N ASP A 75 -12.40 -10.78 4.86
CA ASP A 75 -13.38 -10.87 3.77
C ASP A 75 -13.93 -9.49 3.37
N LEU A 76 -14.13 -8.58 4.34
CA LEU A 76 -14.53 -7.20 4.07
C LEU A 76 -13.45 -6.43 3.32
N TRP A 77 -12.18 -6.55 3.71
CA TRP A 77 -11.06 -5.94 3.00
C TRP A 77 -10.89 -6.49 1.57
N VAL A 78 -11.01 -7.82 1.38
CA VAL A 78 -10.97 -8.44 0.05
C VAL A 78 -12.10 -7.90 -0.82
N LYS A 79 -13.32 -7.79 -0.28
CA LYS A 79 -14.47 -7.23 -1.00
C LYS A 79 -14.24 -5.77 -1.37
N PHE A 80 -13.73 -4.96 -0.45
CA PHE A 80 -13.42 -3.55 -0.70
C PHE A 80 -12.45 -3.39 -1.87
N VAL A 81 -11.32 -4.10 -1.84
CA VAL A 81 -10.32 -4.07 -2.92
C VAL A 81 -10.93 -4.53 -4.23
N ARG A 82 -11.69 -5.64 -4.23
CA ARG A 82 -12.36 -6.15 -5.43
C ARG A 82 -13.30 -5.10 -6.04
N THR A 83 -14.17 -4.49 -5.23
CA THR A 83 -15.12 -3.48 -5.70
C THR A 83 -14.39 -2.26 -6.25
N MET A 84 -13.37 -1.78 -5.55
CA MET A 84 -12.54 -0.65 -5.98
C MET A 84 -11.93 -0.89 -7.36
N MET A 85 -11.31 -2.06 -7.58
CA MET A 85 -10.67 -2.41 -8.85
C MET A 85 -11.66 -2.69 -9.98
N GLN A 86 -12.85 -3.20 -9.68
CA GLN A 86 -13.88 -3.44 -10.70
C GLN A 86 -14.58 -2.15 -11.17
N GLN A 87 -14.68 -1.14 -10.31
CA GLN A 87 -15.45 0.07 -10.58
C GLN A 87 -14.61 1.25 -11.08
N SER A 88 -13.28 1.10 -11.11
CA SER A 88 -12.37 2.19 -11.44
C SER A 88 -11.33 1.74 -12.47
N GLU A 89 -11.12 2.58 -13.47
CA GLU A 89 -10.01 2.40 -14.39
C GLU A 89 -8.66 2.63 -13.67
N PRO A 90 -7.56 1.99 -14.11
CA PRO A 90 -6.25 2.12 -13.46
C PRO A 90 -5.79 3.56 -13.28
N ALA A 91 -6.03 4.45 -14.26
CA ALA A 91 -5.68 5.86 -14.17
C ALA A 91 -6.45 6.59 -13.03
N ARG A 92 -7.72 6.21 -12.82
CA ARG A 92 -8.53 6.76 -11.72
C ARG A 92 -8.06 6.23 -10.37
N LEU A 93 -7.71 4.95 -10.28
CA LEU A 93 -7.15 4.35 -9.05
C LEU A 93 -5.85 5.04 -8.64
N ARG A 94 -4.99 5.29 -9.62
CA ARG A 94 -3.76 6.07 -9.41
C ARG A 94 -4.05 7.46 -8.83
N ALA A 95 -4.97 8.21 -9.42
CA ALA A 95 -5.33 9.55 -8.94
C ALA A 95 -5.89 9.51 -7.51
N VAL A 96 -6.79 8.57 -7.23
CA VAL A 96 -7.38 8.36 -5.88
C VAL A 96 -6.31 7.98 -4.87
N CYS A 97 -5.33 7.15 -5.26
CA CYS A 97 -4.22 6.77 -4.39
C CYS A 97 -3.36 7.97 -4.01
N VAL A 98 -2.98 8.81 -4.97
CA VAL A 98 -2.16 10.00 -4.72
C VAL A 98 -2.92 10.99 -3.82
N GLU A 99 -4.21 11.25 -4.11
CA GLU A 99 -5.05 12.13 -3.29
C GLU A 99 -5.20 11.59 -1.85
N THR A 100 -5.41 10.27 -1.71
CA THR A 100 -5.48 9.60 -0.40
C THR A 100 -4.18 9.77 0.37
N CYS A 101 -3.03 9.56 -0.27
CA CYS A 101 -1.72 9.73 0.36
C CYS A 101 -1.47 11.17 0.84
N GLN A 102 -1.86 12.16 0.04
CA GLN A 102 -1.78 13.57 0.45
C GLN A 102 -2.67 13.88 1.66
N LYS A 103 -3.91 13.35 1.67
CA LYS A 103 -4.82 13.48 2.82
C LYS A 103 -4.26 12.82 4.07
N VAL A 104 -3.71 11.61 3.95
CA VAL A 104 -3.03 10.91 5.05
C VAL A 104 -1.89 11.78 5.61
N ALA A 105 -1.00 12.29 4.75
CA ALA A 105 0.11 13.12 5.18
C ALA A 105 -0.36 14.38 5.94
N MET A 106 -1.41 15.04 5.45
CA MET A 106 -2.01 16.21 6.09
C MET A 106 -2.64 15.89 7.46
N ILE A 107 -3.43 14.81 7.53
CA ILE A 107 -4.10 14.37 8.76
C ILE A 107 -3.06 14.04 9.83
N LEU A 108 -2.04 13.25 9.47
CA LEU A 108 -1.01 12.81 10.41
C LEU A 108 -0.13 13.96 10.86
N HIS A 109 0.26 14.86 9.94
CA HIS A 109 1.02 16.06 10.31
C HIS A 109 0.29 16.93 11.33
N SER A 110 -1.04 17.02 11.23
CA SER A 110 -1.84 17.87 12.11
C SER A 110 -2.12 17.25 13.48
N LYS A 111 -2.25 15.91 13.57
CA LYS A 111 -2.87 15.26 14.74
C LYS A 111 -2.13 14.08 15.34
N ALA A 112 -1.17 13.50 14.61
CA ALA A 112 -0.44 12.33 15.08
C ALA A 112 0.88 12.73 15.73
N ASP A 113 1.36 11.87 16.62
CA ASP A 113 2.75 11.92 17.08
C ASP A 113 3.70 11.85 15.86
N PRO A 114 4.75 12.69 15.78
CA PRO A 114 5.63 12.73 14.60
C PRO A 114 6.26 11.38 14.25
N GLN A 115 6.61 10.57 15.27
CA GLN A 115 7.20 9.26 15.03
C GLN A 115 6.17 8.30 14.44
N GLU A 116 4.96 8.24 15.02
CA GLU A 116 3.90 7.37 14.51
C GLU A 116 3.39 7.81 13.13
N ALA A 117 3.42 9.12 12.86
CA ALA A 117 3.13 9.68 11.54
C ALA A 117 4.12 9.18 10.50
N ASP A 118 5.42 9.22 10.81
CA ASP A 118 6.48 8.74 9.92
C ASP A 118 6.43 7.22 9.71
N GLU A 119 6.19 6.46 10.78
CA GLU A 119 5.99 5.00 10.70
C GLU A 119 4.79 4.65 9.82
N PHE A 120 3.64 5.32 9.99
CA PHE A 120 2.44 5.06 9.19
C PHE A 120 2.64 5.37 7.71
N LYS A 121 3.28 6.50 7.38
CA LYS A 121 3.59 6.87 6.00
C LYS A 121 4.55 5.86 5.34
N ARG A 122 5.60 5.44 6.07
CA ARG A 122 6.52 4.39 5.57
C ARG A 122 5.78 3.08 5.37
N TRP A 123 4.93 2.69 6.31
CA TRP A 123 4.12 1.49 6.21
C TRP A 123 3.25 1.47 4.94
N LEU A 124 2.63 2.59 4.55
CA LEU A 124 1.90 2.67 3.27
C LEU A 124 2.79 2.42 2.05
N LEU A 125 3.99 3.02 2.02
CA LEU A 125 4.94 2.82 0.91
C LEU A 125 5.39 1.36 0.83
N GLU A 126 5.71 0.76 1.97
CA GLU A 126 6.14 -0.64 2.10
C GLU A 126 5.07 -1.65 1.66
N ILE A 127 3.79 -1.31 1.77
CA ILE A 127 2.69 -2.11 1.23
C ILE A 127 2.74 -2.11 -0.29
N GLY A 128 2.92 -0.93 -0.90
CA GLY A 128 3.07 -0.82 -2.34
C GLY A 128 4.25 -1.65 -2.86
N GLU A 129 5.41 -1.55 -2.20
CA GLU A 129 6.59 -2.37 -2.53
C GLU A 129 6.30 -3.87 -2.39
N GLY A 130 5.64 -4.28 -1.31
CA GLY A 130 5.26 -5.67 -1.09
C GLY A 130 4.33 -6.22 -2.18
N VAL A 131 3.36 -5.42 -2.62
CA VAL A 131 2.43 -5.79 -3.70
C VAL A 131 3.16 -5.91 -5.04
N ALA A 132 4.00 -4.95 -5.39
CA ALA A 132 4.79 -4.98 -6.62
C ALA A 132 5.73 -6.21 -6.65
N ASN A 133 6.35 -6.57 -5.52
CA ASN A 133 7.20 -7.75 -5.43
C ASN A 133 6.41 -9.06 -5.56
N ALA A 134 5.24 -9.16 -4.90
CA ALA A 134 4.39 -10.36 -4.95
C ALA A 134 3.84 -10.65 -6.36
N ALA A 135 3.51 -9.60 -7.13
CA ALA A 135 3.09 -9.74 -8.52
C ALA A 135 4.17 -10.38 -9.40
N ASN A 136 5.44 -10.13 -9.10
CA ASN A 136 6.58 -10.64 -9.86
C ASN A 136 6.93 -12.09 -9.52
N GLU A 137 6.84 -12.48 -8.24
CA GLU A 137 6.98 -13.87 -7.83
C GLU A 137 5.95 -14.77 -8.52
N ALA A 138 4.71 -14.29 -8.66
CA ALA A 138 3.65 -15.00 -9.37
C ALA A 138 3.94 -15.20 -10.87
N ARG A 139 4.76 -14.33 -11.48
CA ARG A 139 5.11 -14.37 -12.91
C ARG A 139 6.45 -15.09 -13.17
N ASN A 140 7.14 -15.56 -12.14
CA ASN A 140 8.43 -16.25 -12.23
C ASN A 140 9.53 -15.44 -12.96
N VAL A 141 9.45 -14.10 -12.93
CA VAL A 141 10.38 -13.18 -13.64
C VAL A 141 11.48 -12.62 -12.71
N GLY A 142 11.62 -13.16 -11.48
CA GLY A 142 12.50 -12.59 -10.46
C GLY A 142 11.94 -11.28 -9.87
N VAL A 143 12.69 -10.64 -8.96
CA VAL A 143 12.27 -9.40 -8.30
C VAL A 143 12.45 -8.23 -9.27
N ASN A 144 11.45 -7.92 -10.09
CA ASN A 144 11.55 -6.83 -11.05
C ASN A 144 10.28 -5.97 -11.08
N VAL A 145 10.24 -4.93 -10.24
CA VAL A 145 9.21 -3.90 -10.25
C VAL A 145 9.14 -3.27 -11.65
N SER A 146 7.95 -3.21 -12.26
CA SER A 146 7.77 -2.61 -13.57
C SER A 146 8.01 -1.10 -13.54
N PRO A 147 8.36 -0.46 -14.67
CA PRO A 147 8.55 0.98 -14.74
C PRO A 147 7.33 1.77 -14.23
N GLN A 148 6.11 1.29 -14.51
CA GLN A 148 4.86 1.92 -14.07
C GLN A 148 4.67 1.83 -12.55
N GLU A 149 4.95 0.68 -11.94
CA GLU A 149 4.90 0.50 -10.50
C GLU A 149 5.97 1.34 -9.79
N ALA A 150 7.20 1.36 -10.30
CA ALA A 150 8.29 2.15 -9.73
C ALA A 150 7.98 3.66 -9.76
N GLU A 151 7.40 4.13 -10.86
CA GLU A 151 6.99 5.54 -11.03
C GLU A 151 5.81 5.89 -10.10
N LEU A 152 4.86 4.98 -9.91
CA LEU A 152 3.78 5.16 -8.94
C LEU A 152 4.30 5.14 -7.49
N LEU A 153 5.21 4.24 -7.12
CA LEU A 153 5.83 4.20 -5.78
C LEU A 153 6.56 5.51 -5.47
N SER A 154 7.31 6.05 -6.43
CA SER A 154 7.96 7.36 -6.29
C SER A 154 6.94 8.50 -6.08
N THR A 155 5.81 8.43 -6.78
CA THR A 155 4.72 9.40 -6.64
C THR A 155 4.05 9.30 -5.27
N ILE A 156 3.80 8.08 -4.79
CA ILE A 156 3.25 7.81 -3.45
C ILE A 156 4.18 8.34 -2.36
N ALA A 157 5.47 8.05 -2.46
CA ALA A 157 6.46 8.53 -1.50
C ALA A 157 6.51 10.06 -1.44
N SER A 158 6.47 10.72 -2.60
CA SER A 158 6.39 12.18 -2.70
C SER A 158 5.11 12.73 -2.06
N ALA A 159 3.95 12.10 -2.34
CA ALA A 159 2.66 12.50 -1.77
C ALA A 159 2.60 12.32 -0.24
N LEU A 160 3.29 11.31 0.28
CA LEU A 160 3.43 11.06 1.72
C LEU A 160 4.51 11.96 2.36
N GLY A 161 5.41 12.55 1.57
CA GLY A 161 6.56 13.29 2.11
C GLY A 161 7.59 12.37 2.77
N VAL A 162 7.79 11.17 2.22
CA VAL A 162 8.83 10.22 2.66
C VAL A 162 9.81 9.95 1.51
N THR A 163 11.04 9.58 1.84
CA THR A 163 12.04 9.20 0.85
C THR A 163 11.79 7.77 0.36
N HIS A 164 11.64 7.58 -0.95
CA HIS A 164 11.67 6.25 -1.58
C HIS A 164 13.08 5.99 -2.09
N ILE A 165 13.68 4.88 -1.63
CA ILE A 165 14.97 4.40 -2.13
C ILE A 165 14.62 3.23 -3.06
N PRO A 166 14.58 3.43 -4.39
CA PRO A 166 14.24 2.35 -5.30
C PRO A 166 15.27 1.23 -5.16
N SER A 167 14.81 -0.02 -5.13
CA SER A 167 15.68 -1.19 -5.24
C SER A 167 16.54 -1.06 -6.49
N PRO A 168 17.86 -1.34 -6.44
CA PRO A 168 18.68 -1.33 -7.63
C PRO A 168 18.08 -2.30 -8.66
N PRO A 169 18.04 -1.95 -9.95
CA PRO A 169 17.56 -2.86 -10.97
C PRO A 169 18.37 -4.15 -10.86
N SER A 170 17.66 -5.29 -10.78
CA SER A 170 18.25 -6.62 -10.88
C SER A 170 19.24 -6.58 -12.03
N ALA A 171 20.53 -6.80 -11.75
CA ALA A 171 21.57 -6.77 -12.76
C ALA A 171 21.13 -7.68 -13.90
N GLN A 172 20.66 -7.08 -15.01
CA GLN A 172 20.49 -7.81 -16.24
C GLN A 172 21.87 -8.39 -16.50
N SER A 173 21.97 -9.72 -16.48
CA SER A 173 23.14 -10.44 -16.92
C SER A 173 23.40 -9.96 -18.35
N TYR A 174 24.26 -8.96 -18.48
CA TYR A 174 24.84 -8.53 -19.74
C TYR A 174 25.64 -9.72 -20.23
N HIS A 175 24.99 -10.58 -21.00
CA HIS A 175 25.66 -11.53 -21.84
C HIS A 175 26.31 -10.70 -22.96
N TYR A 176 27.56 -10.33 -22.75
CA TYR A 176 28.40 -9.84 -23.84
C TYR A 176 28.66 -11.02 -24.79
N PRO A 177 28.68 -10.76 -26.12
CA PRO A 177 28.80 -11.79 -27.16
C PRO A 177 30.12 -12.56 -27.11
#